data_AF-A0A3R9HCZ5-F1
#
_entry.id   AF-A0A3R9HCZ5-F1
#
_cell.length_a   1.000
_cell.length_b   1.000
_cell.length_c   1.000
_cell.angle_alpha   90.00
_cell.angle_beta   90.00
_cell.angle_gamma   90.00
#
_symmetry.space_group_name_H-M   'P 1'
#
loop_
_entity.id
_entity.type
_entity.pdbx_description
1 polymer ?
#
loop_
_entity_poly.entity_id
_entity_poly.type
_entity_poly.pdbx_seq_one_letter_code
_entity_poly.pdbx_strand_id
1 'polypeptide(L)'
;MICLQGIYPYENGEATLMRSFPQLKVDVLKAGYHGSKGSSSPEFLHQLQPKIALISAGKNNRYKHPHQETLDRFENIQTQIFRTDEQGAIRFSGWGSWEIETVK
;
A
#
# COMPACT_ATOMS: atom_id res chain seq x y z
N MET A 1 8.23 10.76 -0.15
CA MET A 1 6.82 11.15 0.13
C MET A 1 5.98 9.90 0.44
N ILE A 2 5.07 9.96 1.42
CA ILE A 2 4.15 8.87 1.80
C ILE A 2 2.75 9.17 1.25
N CYS A 3 2.11 8.20 0.60
CA CYS A 3 0.70 8.28 0.24
C CYS A 3 -0.13 7.31 1.09
N LEU A 4 -1.14 7.86 1.78
CA LEU A 4 -2.02 7.10 2.64
C LEU A 4 -3.36 6.90 1.94
N GLN A 5 -3.70 5.65 1.63
CA GLN A 5 -5.04 5.32 1.15
C GLN A 5 -6.01 5.15 2.34
N GLY A 6 -7.29 5.49 2.09
CA GLY A 6 -8.37 5.43 3.07
C GLY A 6 -8.85 4.00 3.40
N ILE A 7 -9.78 3.92 4.35
CA ILE A 7 -10.36 2.67 4.86
C ILE A 7 -11.59 2.17 4.08
N TYR A 8 -11.99 2.83 3.00
CA TYR A 8 -13.10 2.41 2.15
C TYR A 8 -12.59 2.15 0.72
N PRO A 9 -13.01 1.04 0.07
CA PRO A 9 -12.57 0.68 -1.27
C PRO A 9 -13.30 1.55 -2.30
N TYR A 10 -12.65 2.61 -2.79
CA TYR A 10 -13.17 3.35 -3.93
C TYR A 10 -12.05 3.57 -4.95
N GLU A 11 -12.13 2.83 -6.05
CA GLU A 11 -11.40 3.10 -7.31
C GLU A 11 -11.58 4.56 -7.75
N ASN A 12 -12.73 5.17 -7.43
CA ASN A 12 -13.01 6.60 -7.65
C ASN A 12 -12.02 7.53 -6.93
N GLY A 13 -11.49 7.13 -5.77
CA GLY A 13 -10.49 7.90 -5.04
C GLY A 13 -9.13 7.86 -5.73
N GLU A 14 -8.72 6.68 -6.20
CA GLU A 14 -7.48 6.47 -6.95
C GLU A 14 -7.51 7.25 -8.27
N ALA A 15 -8.60 7.12 -9.03
CA ALA A 15 -8.77 7.86 -10.29
C ALA A 15 -8.76 9.39 -10.09
N THR A 16 -9.37 9.88 -9.01
CA THR A 16 -9.32 11.31 -8.66
C THR A 16 -7.90 11.75 -8.37
N LEU A 17 -7.16 11.01 -7.54
CA LEU A 17 -5.75 11.31 -7.23
C LEU A 17 -4.88 11.31 -8.49
N MET A 18 -5.07 10.34 -9.38
CA MET A 18 -4.33 10.27 -10.63
C MET A 18 -4.59 11.48 -11.53
N ARG A 19 -5.85 11.91 -11.63
CA ARG A 19 -6.25 13.10 -12.43
C ARG A 19 -5.74 14.40 -11.83
N SER A 20 -5.83 14.55 -10.51
CA SER A 20 -5.38 15.75 -9.80
C SER A 20 -3.86 15.88 -9.78
N PHE A 21 -3.14 14.75 -9.74
CA PHE A 21 -1.68 14.72 -9.64
C PHE A 21 -1.07 13.70 -10.62
N PRO A 22 -1.06 13.97 -11.94
CA PRO A 22 -0.65 13.00 -12.96
C PRO A 22 0.84 12.61 -12.90
N GLN A 23 1.67 13.40 -12.21
CA GLN A 23 3.10 13.14 -12.02
C GLN A 23 3.43 12.65 -10.60
N LEU A 24 2.41 12.33 -9.79
CA LEU A 24 2.61 11.90 -8.41
C LEU A 24 3.39 10.59 -8.37
N LYS A 25 4.53 10.61 -7.67
CA LYS A 25 5.30 9.43 -7.30
C LYS A 25 5.48 9.39 -5.80
N VAL A 26 5.58 8.19 -5.23
CA VAL A 26 5.69 8.01 -3.78
C VAL A 26 6.78 6.99 -3.47
N ASP A 27 7.42 7.13 -2.33
CA ASP A 27 8.37 6.11 -1.87
C ASP A 27 7.64 5.02 -1.10
N VAL A 28 6.64 5.41 -0.30
CA VAL A 28 5.84 4.51 0.54
C VAL A 28 4.37 4.71 0.20
N LEU A 29 3.70 3.61 -0.13
CA LEU A 29 2.26 3.54 -0.30
C LEU A 29 1.64 2.70 0.81
N LYS A 30 0.72 3.27 1.58
CA LYS A 30 -0.13 2.46 2.46
C LYS A 30 -1.29 1.91 1.63
N ALA A 31 -1.38 0.58 1.53
CA ALA A 31 -2.42 -0.09 0.79
C ALA A 31 -3.81 0.24 1.38
N GLY A 32 -4.73 0.58 0.49
CA GLY A 32 -6.11 0.91 0.82
C GLY A 32 -6.85 -0.32 1.33
N TYR A 33 -7.83 -0.07 2.20
CA TYR A 33 -8.74 -1.09 2.71
C TYR A 33 -8.06 -2.43 3.07
N HIS A 34 -6.93 -2.35 3.80
CA HIS A 34 -6.17 -3.50 4.30
C HIS A 34 -5.59 -4.42 3.22
N GLY A 35 -5.47 -3.97 1.96
CA GLY A 35 -5.04 -4.80 0.84
C GLY A 35 -6.19 -5.62 0.25
N SER A 36 -7.33 -4.98 0.06
CA SER A 36 -8.47 -5.61 -0.61
C SER A 36 -8.25 -5.79 -2.10
N LYS A 37 -8.92 -6.76 -2.73
CA LYS A 37 -8.85 -6.96 -4.18
C LYS A 37 -9.24 -5.72 -5.01
N GLY A 38 -10.09 -4.84 -4.48
CA GLY A 38 -10.53 -3.60 -5.12
C GLY A 38 -9.69 -2.36 -4.80
N SER A 39 -8.61 -2.50 -4.03
CA SER A 39 -7.66 -1.41 -3.76
C SER A 39 -6.39 -1.59 -4.57
N SER A 40 -5.68 -0.48 -4.81
CA SER A 40 -4.40 -0.45 -5.53
C SER A 40 -4.55 -1.03 -6.93
N SER A 41 -5.29 -0.32 -7.79
CA SER A 41 -5.46 -0.71 -9.18
C SER A 41 -4.10 -0.77 -9.90
N PRO A 42 -3.95 -1.61 -10.94
CA PRO A 42 -2.72 -1.68 -11.72
C PRO A 42 -2.29 -0.31 -12.27
N GLU A 43 -3.22 0.50 -12.77
CA GLU A 43 -2.98 1.82 -13.34
C GLU A 43 -2.47 2.79 -12.26
N PHE A 44 -3.09 2.74 -11.07
CA PHE A 44 -2.70 3.55 -9.94
C PHE A 44 -1.27 3.23 -9.46
N LEU A 45 -0.95 1.93 -9.35
CA LEU A 45 0.38 1.46 -8.96
C LEU A 45 1.44 1.80 -10.00
N HIS A 46 1.10 1.67 -11.29
CA HIS A 46 1.98 2.06 -12.40
C HIS A 46 2.33 3.55 -12.38
N GLN A 47 1.37 4.42 -12.07
CA GLN A 47 1.62 5.86 -11.96
C GLN A 47 2.50 6.18 -10.75
N LEU A 48 2.16 5.65 -9.58
CA LEU A 48 2.82 6.00 -8.32
C LEU A 48 4.25 5.44 -8.18
N GLN A 49 4.51 4.27 -8.78
CA GLN A 49 5.77 3.52 -8.68
C GLN A 49 6.34 3.44 -7.24
N PRO A 50 5.57 2.93 -6.26
CA PRO A 50 6.02 2.86 -4.88
C PRO A 50 7.19 1.88 -4.73
N LYS A 51 8.20 2.28 -3.95
CA LYS A 51 9.29 1.38 -3.54
C LYS A 51 8.84 0.43 -2.43
N ILE A 52 7.96 0.92 -1.56
CA ILE A 52 7.46 0.21 -0.37
C ILE A 52 5.93 0.25 -0.34
N ALA A 53 5.32 -0.90 -0.08
CA ALA A 53 3.90 -1.06 0.21
C ALA A 53 3.69 -1.47 1.68
N LEU A 54 2.94 -0.65 2.43
CA LEU A 54 2.53 -0.96 3.80
C LEU A 54 1.08 -1.45 3.82
N ILE A 55 0.88 -2.70 4.21
CA ILE A 55 -0.41 -3.33 4.33
C ILE A 55 -0.74 -3.49 5.82
N SER A 56 -1.65 -2.67 6.31
CA SER A 56 -2.21 -2.86 7.65
C SER A 56 -3.29 -3.94 7.59
N ALA A 57 -3.01 -5.13 8.09
CA ALA A 57 -3.95 -6.24 8.17
C ALA A 57 -3.88 -6.91 9.56
N GLY A 58 -4.99 -7.51 9.98
CA GLY A 58 -5.06 -8.29 11.21
C GLY A 58 -4.80 -9.77 10.96
N LYS A 59 -4.08 -10.44 11.86
CA LYS A 59 -3.88 -11.90 11.80
C LYS A 59 -5.23 -12.61 11.88
N ASN A 60 -5.45 -13.58 11.00
CA ASN A 60 -6.69 -14.37 10.91
C ASN A 60 -7.97 -13.50 10.77
N ASN A 61 -7.89 -12.36 10.08
CA ASN A 61 -9.07 -11.52 9.89
C ASN A 61 -10.13 -12.21 9.01
N ARG A 62 -11.41 -12.00 9.34
CA ARG A 62 -12.56 -12.62 8.65
C ARG A 62 -12.67 -12.30 7.16
N TYR A 63 -12.07 -11.19 6.74
CA TYR A 63 -12.11 -10.71 5.35
C TYR A 63 -10.99 -11.30 4.49
N LYS A 64 -10.07 -12.06 5.10
CA LYS A 64 -8.90 -12.66 4.44
C LYS A 64 -8.04 -11.62 3.70
N HIS A 65 -7.91 -10.44 4.30
CA HIS A 65 -6.99 -9.41 3.84
C HIS A 65 -5.56 -9.66 4.34
N PRO A 66 -4.51 -9.28 3.57
CA PRO A 66 -4.60 -8.86 2.17
C PRO A 66 -5.02 -10.00 1.24
N HIS A 67 -5.69 -9.65 0.14
CA HIS A 67 -5.99 -10.61 -0.93
C HIS A 67 -4.74 -10.90 -1.76
N GLN A 68 -4.60 -12.15 -2.24
CA GLN A 68 -3.48 -12.57 -3.08
C GLN A 68 -3.36 -11.69 -4.34
N GLU A 69 -4.48 -11.34 -4.97
CA GLU A 69 -4.47 -10.50 -6.18
C GLU A 69 -3.84 -9.12 -5.93
N THR A 70 -3.94 -8.59 -4.71
CA THR A 70 -3.30 -7.33 -4.33
C THR A 70 -1.80 -7.52 -4.09
N LEU A 71 -1.39 -8.62 -3.46
CA LEU A 71 0.01 -8.96 -3.27
C LEU A 71 0.71 -9.14 -4.62
N ASP A 72 0.09 -9.89 -5.53
CA ASP A 72 0.62 -10.14 -6.87
C ASP A 72 0.84 -8.84 -7.65
N ARG A 73 -0.08 -7.86 -7.52
CA ARG A 73 0.11 -6.53 -8.15
C ARG A 73 1.34 -5.79 -7.64
N PHE A 74 1.57 -5.81 -6.32
CA PHE A 74 2.75 -5.19 -5.73
C PHE A 74 4.04 -5.93 -6.12
N GLU A 75 4.01 -7.26 -6.15
CA GLU A 75 5.14 -8.08 -6.59
C GLU A 75 5.49 -7.84 -8.06
N ASN A 76 4.47 -7.73 -8.93
CA ASN A 76 4.66 -7.48 -10.37
C ASN A 76 5.37 -6.16 -10.69
N ILE A 77 5.25 -5.16 -9.82
CA ILE A 77 5.97 -3.88 -9.96
C ILE A 77 7.22 -3.80 -9.07
N GLN A 78 7.64 -4.93 -8.50
CA GLN A 78 8.84 -5.07 -7.66
C GLN A 78 8.82 -4.18 -6.41
N THR A 79 7.64 -3.91 -5.85
CA THR A 79 7.48 -3.15 -4.61
C THR A 79 7.75 -4.03 -3.40
N GLN A 80 8.52 -3.53 -2.43
CA GLN A 80 8.76 -4.24 -1.17
C GLN A 80 7.53 -4.18 -0.26
N ILE A 81 7.02 -5.33 0.18
CA ILE A 81 5.78 -5.41 0.96
C ILE A 81 6.09 -5.55 2.46
N PHE A 82 5.40 -4.76 3.29
CA PHE A 82 5.41 -4.82 4.75
C PHE A 82 3.99 -5.02 5.26
N ARG A 83 3.76 -6.04 6.10
CA ARG A 83 2.44 -6.45 6.56
C ARG A 83 2.36 -6.57 8.08
N THR A 84 1.37 -5.90 8.68
CA THR A 84 1.22 -5.90 10.14
C THR A 84 0.75 -7.24 10.72
N ASP A 85 0.12 -8.10 9.91
CA ASP A 85 -0.32 -9.44 10.35
C ASP A 85 0.84 -10.45 10.47
N GLU A 86 1.96 -10.20 9.77
CA GLU A 86 3.16 -11.03 9.82
C GLU A 86 4.24 -10.44 10.75
N GLN A 87 4.40 -9.12 10.72
CA GLN A 87 5.51 -8.39 11.34
C GLN A 87 5.12 -7.56 12.57
N GLY A 88 3.84 -7.50 12.93
CA GLY A 88 3.35 -6.72 14.07
C GLY A 88 3.28 -5.21 13.75
N ALA A 89 3.53 -4.36 14.74
CA ALA A 89 3.55 -2.92 14.51
C ALA A 89 4.76 -2.53 13.66
N ILE A 90 4.56 -1.68 12.66
CA ILE A 90 5.63 -1.25 11.73
C ILE A 90 5.76 0.27 11.82
N ARG A 91 6.97 0.74 12.08
CA ARG A 91 7.32 2.15 12.20
C ARG A 91 8.26 2.55 11.08
N PHE A 92 7.93 3.65 10.43
CA PHE A 92 8.76 4.30 9.41
C PHE A 92 9.28 5.63 9.95
N SER A 93 10.57 5.88 9.84
CA SER A 93 11.21 7.17 10.17
C SER A 93 12.14 7.64 9.05
N GLY A 94 12.28 8.96 8.90
CA GLY A 94 13.19 9.60 7.96
C GLY A 94 12.53 10.55 6.95
N TRP A 95 13.37 11.34 6.26
CA TRP A 95 12.95 12.38 5.29
C TRP A 95 13.60 12.22 3.89
N GLY A 96 14.36 11.14 3.67
CA GLY A 96 15.05 10.86 2.40
C GLY A 96 15.57 9.42 2.27
N SER A 97 15.84 8.78 3.41
CA SER A 97 16.08 7.35 3.56
C SER A 97 15.15 6.83 4.65
N TRP A 98 14.41 5.76 4.37
CA TRP A 98 13.46 5.19 5.33
C TRP A 98 14.17 4.20 6.24
N GLU A 99 14.12 4.48 7.54
CA GLU A 99 14.37 3.49 8.58
C GLU A 99 13.05 2.79 8.89
N ILE A 100 13.08 1.46 8.93
CA ILE A 100 11.89 0.63 9.10
C ILE A 100 12.13 -0.28 10.30
N GLU A 101 11.31 -0.11 11.33
CA GLU A 101 11.34 -0.94 12.55
C GLU A 101 10.05 -1.76 12.61
N THR A 102 10.18 -3.04 12.95
CA THR A 102 9.03 -3.94 13.20
C THR A 102 9.03 -4.38 14.66
N VAL A 103 7.88 -4.29 15.32
CA VAL A 103 7.69 -4.68 16.72
C VAL A 103 6.64 -5.79 16.74
N LYS A 104 7.06 -6.98 17.19
CA LYS A 104 6.22 -8.19 17.22
C LYS A 104 5.91 -8.63 18.64
#